data_AF-A0A7J9RU08-F1
#
_entry.id   AF-A0A7J9RU08-F1
#
_cell.length_a   1.000
_cell.length_b   1.000
_cell.length_c   1.000
_cell.angle_alpha   90.00
_cell.angle_beta   90.00
_cell.angle_gamma   90.00
#
_symmetry.space_group_name_H-M   'P 1'
#
loop_
_entity.id
_entity.type
_entity.pdbx_description
1 polymer ?
#
loop_
_entity_poly.entity_id
_entity_poly.type
_entity_poly.pdbx_seq_one_letter_code
_entity_poly.pdbx_strand_id
1 'polypeptide(L)'
;MAKLVCMICEHEEKVPEHCGIEMEYVLKGTFRKIEYLKCKVCGKELVVPKHCGIPMLYVDEDYLPVSKLSKTEIEEMRKLYSGE
;
A
#
# COMPACT_ATOMS: atom_id res chain seq x y z
N MET A 1 13.76 7.34 2.05
CA MET A 1 13.29 6.56 0.87
C MET A 1 12.01 5.84 1.26
N ALA A 2 11.00 5.87 0.40
CA ALA A 2 9.73 5.24 0.70
C ALA A 2 9.78 3.71 0.50
N LYS A 3 8.93 3.00 1.24
CA LYS A 3 8.82 1.54 1.17
C LYS A 3 7.37 1.09 1.31
N LEU A 4 7.10 -0.12 0.85
CA LEU A 4 5.82 -0.79 1.03
C LEU A 4 5.96 -1.79 2.17
N VAL A 5 5.07 -1.74 3.17
CA VAL A 5 5.15 -2.59 4.36
C VAL A 5 3.86 -3.39 4.52
N CYS A 6 3.98 -4.70 4.66
CA CYS A 6 2.85 -5.55 5.01
C CYS A 6 2.51 -5.38 6.49
N MET A 7 1.31 -4.88 6.79
CA MET A 7 0.84 -4.68 8.17
C MET A 7 0.64 -5.98 8.97
N ILE A 8 0.62 -7.15 8.31
CA ILE A 8 0.39 -8.45 8.97
C ILE A 8 1.70 -9.09 9.42
N CYS A 9 2.73 -9.06 8.57
CA CYS A 9 3.98 -9.79 8.82
C CYS A 9 5.23 -8.91 8.70
N GLU A 10 5.06 -7.60 8.58
CA GLU A 10 6.14 -6.61 8.49
C GLU A 10 7.07 -6.82 7.27
N HIS A 11 6.63 -7.59 6.27
CA HIS A 11 7.38 -7.77 5.03
C HIS A 11 7.52 -6.42 4.31
N GLU A 12 8.75 -6.08 3.93
CA GLU A 12 9.06 -4.83 3.26
C GLU A 12 9.39 -5.07 1.79
N GLU A 13 8.78 -4.28 0.91
CA GLU A 13 9.08 -4.20 -0.51
C GLU A 13 9.49 -2.77 -0.88
N LYS A 14 10.32 -2.64 -1.91
CA LYS A 14 10.65 -1.33 -2.48
C LYS A 14 9.46 -0.77 -3.23
N VAL A 15 9.32 0.56 -3.24
CA VAL A 15 8.35 1.21 -4.11
C VAL A 15 8.76 0.97 -5.58
N PRO A 16 7.86 0.47 -6.44
CA PRO A 16 8.13 0.32 -7.86
C PRO A 16 8.65 1.60 -8.51
N GLU A 17 9.66 1.44 -9.36
CA GLU A 17 10.19 2.53 -10.17
C GLU A 17 9.54 2.55 -11.57
N HIS A 18 9.22 3.74 -12.06
CA HIS A 18 8.77 3.95 -13.43
C HIS A 18 9.33 5.26 -13.99
N CYS A 19 9.80 5.25 -15.24
CA CYS A 19 10.52 6.37 -15.85
C CYS A 19 11.78 6.81 -15.07
N GLY A 20 12.43 5.87 -14.35
CA GLY A 20 13.67 6.12 -13.61
C GLY A 20 13.49 6.85 -12.27
N ILE A 21 12.25 6.96 -11.77
CA ILE A 21 11.95 7.50 -10.45
C ILE A 21 10.98 6.56 -9.70
N GLU A 22 11.00 6.59 -8.37
CA GLU A 22 9.99 5.93 -7.54
C GLU A 22 8.60 6.52 -7.84
N MET A 23 7.59 5.65 -7.89
CA MET A 23 6.21 6.09 -8.08
C MET A 23 5.64 6.71 -6.80
N GLU A 24 4.82 7.76 -6.93
CA GLU A 24 4.22 8.47 -5.81
C GLU A 24 2.90 7.82 -5.38
N TYR A 25 2.64 7.75 -4.08
CA TYR A 25 1.37 7.28 -3.55
C TYR A 25 0.23 8.26 -3.86
N VAL A 26 -0.90 7.74 -4.35
CA VAL A 26 -2.14 8.50 -4.54
C VAL A 26 -3.35 7.69 -4.10
N LEU A 27 -4.25 8.35 -3.38
CA LEU A 27 -5.51 7.77 -2.93
C LEU A 27 -6.64 8.26 -3.83
N LYS A 28 -7.39 7.34 -4.42
CA LYS A 28 -8.50 7.66 -5.33
C LYS A 28 -9.81 7.07 -4.87
N GLY A 29 -10.89 7.78 -5.12
CA GLY A 29 -12.26 7.33 -4.85
C GLY A 29 -12.98 8.23 -3.86
N THR A 30 -14.30 8.30 -4.02
CA THR A 30 -15.16 9.23 -3.28
C THR A 30 -15.61 8.62 -1.95
N PHE A 31 -16.15 7.40 -1.99
CA PHE A 31 -16.68 6.70 -0.81
C PHE A 31 -15.73 5.58 -0.37
N ARG A 32 -15.35 4.70 -1.31
CA ARG A 32 -14.28 3.72 -1.13
C ARG A 32 -12.99 4.28 -1.72
N LYS A 33 -12.01 4.51 -0.86
CA LYS A 33 -10.68 4.96 -1.24
C LYS A 33 -9.82 3.74 -1.60
N ILE A 34 -9.20 3.77 -2.77
CA ILE A 34 -8.29 2.74 -3.29
C ILE A 34 -6.91 3.38 -3.46
N GLU A 35 -5.89 2.63 -3.06
CA GLU A 35 -4.50 3.06 -3.06
C GLU A 35 -3.83 2.71 -4.39
N TYR A 36 -3.20 3.71 -5.00
CA TYR A 36 -2.45 3.56 -6.24
C TYR A 36 -1.05 4.16 -6.10
N LEU A 37 -0.14 3.66 -6.92
CA LEU A 37 1.15 4.25 -7.19
C LEU A 37 1.08 4.95 -8.55
N LYS A 38 1.48 6.21 -8.63
CA LYS A 38 1.43 7.03 -9.84
C LYS A 38 2.81 7.54 -10.22
N CYS A 39 3.20 7.36 -11.47
CA CYS A 39 4.41 7.96 -12.00
C CYS A 39 4.18 9.45 -12.24
N LYS A 40 5.04 10.29 -11.66
CA LYS A 40 4.99 11.75 -11.82
C LYS A 40 5.30 12.23 -13.24
N VAL A 41 6.08 11.46 -13.99
CA VAL A 41 6.55 11.84 -15.34
C VAL A 41 5.48 11.63 -16.40
N CYS A 42 4.91 10.42 -16.48
CA CYS A 42 3.98 10.05 -17.55
C CYS A 42 2.53 9.85 -17.05
N GLY A 43 2.29 9.89 -15.74
CA GLY A 43 0.98 9.69 -15.15
C GLY A 43 0.52 8.23 -15.08
N LYS A 44 1.36 7.24 -15.45
CA LYS A 44 1.02 5.81 -15.35
C LYS A 44 0.69 5.45 -13.90
N GLU A 45 -0.36 4.66 -13.72
CA GLU A 45 -0.83 4.21 -12.42
C GLU A 45 -0.73 2.68 -12.29
N LEU A 46 -0.37 2.23 -11.09
CA LEU A 46 -0.37 0.84 -10.67
C LEU A 46 -1.17 0.73 -9.38
N VAL A 47 -1.91 -0.35 -9.20
CA VAL A 47 -2.53 -0.64 -7.90
C VAL A 47 -1.40 -0.98 -6.92
N VAL A 48 -1.51 -0.51 -5.67
CA VAL A 48 -0.56 -0.89 -4.63
C VAL A 48 -0.55 -2.42 -4.48
N PRO A 49 0.63 -3.06 -4.49
CA PRO A 49 0.72 -4.52 -4.41
C PRO A 49 0.15 -5.03 -3.09
N LYS A 50 -0.31 -6.28 -3.13
CA LYS A 50 -0.87 -6.96 -1.96
C LYS A 50 0.14 -7.94 -1.39
N HIS A 51 0.21 -8.00 -0.06
CA HIS A 51 0.91 -9.05 0.69
C HIS A 51 0.00 -9.58 1.79
N CYS A 52 0.07 -10.89 2.09
CA CYS A 52 -0.87 -11.54 3.03
C CYS A 52 -2.37 -11.32 2.72
N GLY A 53 -2.72 -11.02 1.46
CA GLY A 53 -4.09 -10.79 1.00
C GLY A 53 -4.63 -9.37 1.23
N ILE A 54 -3.81 -8.43 1.68
CA ILE A 54 -4.17 -7.02 1.89
C ILE A 54 -3.22 -6.10 1.11
N PRO A 55 -3.63 -4.89 0.70
CA PRO A 55 -2.71 -3.89 0.18
C PRO A 55 -1.57 -3.61 1.18
N MET A 56 -0.35 -3.48 0.65
CA MET A 56 0.79 -3.06 1.46
C MET A 56 0.69 -1.57 1.78
N LEU A 57 1.09 -1.18 2.99
CA LEU A 57 1.09 0.21 3.42
C LEU A 57 2.27 0.96 2.78
N TYR A 58 2.03 2.12 2.18
CA TYR A 58 3.09 3.02 1.75
C TYR A 58 3.63 3.80 2.96
N VAL A 59 4.94 3.72 3.18
CA VAL A 59 5.64 4.28 4.34
C VAL A 59 6.79 5.15 3.86
N ASP A 60 6.77 6.43 4.18
CA ASP A 60 7.87 7.38 3.96
C ASP A 60 8.53 7.76 5.30
N GLU A 61 9.49 8.69 5.27
CA GLU A 61 10.35 9.02 6.43
C GLU A 61 9.57 9.56 7.64
N ASP A 62 8.34 10.02 7.45
CA ASP A 62 7.49 10.61 8.50
C ASP A 62 6.39 9.64 9.01
N TYR A 63 6.24 8.48 8.37
CA TYR A 63 5.24 7.49 8.75
C TYR A 63 5.93 6.24 9.31
N LEU A 64 5.63 5.86 10.54
CA LEU A 64 5.98 4.54 11.09
C LEU A 64 4.66 3.80 11.32
N PRO A 65 4.51 2.53 10.88
CA PRO A 65 3.25 1.82 11.04
C PRO A 65 2.90 1.75 12.53
N VAL A 66 1.82 2.43 12.86
CA VAL A 66 1.33 2.57 14.22
C VAL A 66 0.67 1.25 14.59
N SER A 67 1.35 0.48 15.46
CA SER A 67 0.88 -0.72 16.16
C SER A 67 0.71 -2.03 15.35
N LYS A 68 1.05 -3.15 16.01
CA LYS A 68 0.76 -4.50 15.52
C LYS A 68 -0.74 -4.77 15.58
N LEU A 69 -1.29 -5.25 14.47
CA LEU A 69 -2.69 -5.65 14.40
C LEU A 69 -2.95 -6.90 15.27
N SER A 70 -4.05 -6.89 15.99
CA SER A 70 -4.62 -8.07 16.64
C SER A 70 -5.16 -9.07 15.62
N LYS A 71 -5.40 -10.31 16.06
CA LYS A 71 -5.97 -11.37 15.21
C LYS A 71 -7.32 -10.95 14.60
N THR A 72 -8.16 -10.28 15.39
CA THR A 72 -9.48 -9.80 14.95
C THR A 72 -9.34 -8.76 13.84
N GLU A 73 -8.46 -7.78 14.01
CA GLU A 73 -8.22 -6.74 13.00
C GLU A 73 -7.68 -7.33 11.69
N ILE A 74 -6.81 -8.34 11.77
CA ILE A 74 -6.31 -9.06 10.59
C ILE A 74 -7.46 -9.76 9.84
N GLU A 75 -8.37 -10.42 10.55
CA GLU A 75 -9.51 -11.08 9.95
C GLU A 75 -10.49 -10.10 9.29
N GLU A 76 -10.75 -8.96 9.94
CA GLU A 76 -11.58 -7.89 9.38
C GLU A 76 -10.97 -7.31 8.11
N MET A 77 -9.67 -7.00 8.12
CA MET A 77 -8.99 -6.51 6.93
C MET A 77 -9.06 -7.52 5.79
N ARG A 78 -8.82 -8.81 6.06
CA ARG A 78 -8.97 -9.85 5.03
C ARG A 78 -10.38 -9.84 4.46
N LYS A 79 -11.44 -9.79 5.27
CA LYS A 79 -12.82 -9.74 4.76
C LYS A 79 -13.07 -8.57 3.82
N LEU A 80 -12.52 -7.39 4.12
CA LEU A 80 -12.67 -6.18 3.30
C LEU A 80 -11.99 -6.28 1.93
N TYR A 81 -10.87 -7.01 1.85
CA TYR A 81 -10.02 -7.08 0.65
C TYR A 81 -10.06 -8.43 -0.09
N SER A 82 -10.71 -9.46 0.46
CA SER A 82 -10.88 -10.79 -0.16
C SER A 82 -12.07 -10.88 -1.13
N GLY A 83 -12.87 -9.81 -1.25
CA GLY A 83 -14.06 -9.77 -2.11
C GLY A 83 -13.82 -9.23 -3.53
N GLU A 84 -12.60 -9.30 -4.04
CA GLU A 84 -12.25 -8.97 -5.45
C GLU A 84 -12.07 -10.22 -6.29
#